data_AF-A0A1Q5UHX9-F1
#
_entry.id   AF-A0A1Q5UHX9-F1
#
_cell.length_a   1.000
_cell.length_b   1.000
_cell.length_c   1.000
_cell.angle_alpha   90.00
_cell.angle_beta   90.00
_cell.angle_gamma   90.00
#
_symmetry.space_group_name_H-M   'P 1'
#
loop_
_entity.id
_entity.type
_entity.pdbx_description
1 polymer ?
#
loop_
_entity_poly.entity_id
_entity_poly.type
_entity_poly.pdbx_seq_one_letter_code
_entity_poly.pdbx_strand_id
1 'polypeptide(L)'
;MGKAKDAKDQPDAGLRSLDHYANRLPLWRYWPRQKLIPLVRYETPYLAWLQEKVRTPTLDSYFAFTANLGTHTFFMVFLPFLFWCGHTSLGRGLVHILASGVFFSGFIKDLLCLPRPLSPPLQRITMSGSAALEYGFPSTHSTNAVSVAVYAIALLNSPDSTVPPQTNFILQVVTYLYVTSIVIGRLYCGMHGFFDVIVGCVLGALIGLVQFSYGPAFDEYILSATLKEILVIPIVILILVRIHPEPADDCPCFDDSVAFAGVTLGVDVGSWYFTGSSLAWADPLPGTIPYNYESIGLIRTVLRLVVGVLCVFAWREITKPTLLRILPPIFRSLEKVGLLLPRRFFTTASRYTTVPSNLKDTEVYPQFSDIPSIITTIRHPRRRAISIGPQSEADAYETLAYREKRRRESLSGSNRDFPSDENGRPNGGHMLSRKPSKLDQYEHMMGTGSPSASMVEEDSNIPRSSPLPPPQYDGTSRTEEKEVFSQIKKPRVRYDVEVVTKLVVYAGMMNLSLVRYFTESSLILRI
;
A
#
# COMPACT_ATOMS: atom_id res chain seq x y z
N MET A 1 -46.25 40.71 -12.04
CA MET A 1 -44.90 40.96 -12.59
C MET A 1 -43.90 40.71 -11.48
N GLY A 2 -42.90 39.84 -11.56
CA GLY A 2 -42.38 39.00 -12.63
C GLY A 2 -41.07 38.42 -12.07
N LYS A 3 -40.99 37.09 -11.96
CA LYS A 3 -39.84 36.33 -11.46
C LYS A 3 -38.58 36.63 -12.28
N ALA A 4 -37.47 36.93 -11.62
CA ALA A 4 -36.11 36.81 -12.17
C ALA A 4 -35.34 35.85 -11.23
N LYS A 5 -35.52 34.54 -11.45
CA LYS A 5 -34.57 33.63 -12.12
C LYS A 5 -33.28 33.42 -11.32
N ASP A 6 -33.34 32.42 -10.45
CA ASP A 6 -32.22 31.62 -9.96
C ASP A 6 -31.34 31.17 -11.13
N ALA A 7 -30.13 31.72 -11.22
CA ALA A 7 -29.13 31.37 -12.22
C ALA A 7 -27.77 31.15 -11.56
N LYS A 8 -27.72 30.29 -10.53
CA LYS A 8 -26.46 29.96 -9.83
C LYS A 8 -26.33 28.52 -9.35
N ASP A 9 -27.04 27.57 -9.95
CA ASP A 9 -26.96 26.16 -9.52
C ASP A 9 -26.99 25.14 -10.68
N GLN A 10 -26.40 25.50 -11.82
CA GLN A 10 -25.98 24.49 -12.79
C GLN A 10 -24.49 24.24 -12.63
N PRO A 11 -24.08 23.03 -12.22
CA PRO A 11 -22.69 22.67 -12.33
C PRO A 11 -22.42 22.05 -13.72
N ASP A 12 -21.25 22.37 -14.26
CA ASP A 12 -20.75 21.97 -15.58
C ASP A 12 -20.92 20.47 -15.90
N ALA A 13 -21.08 20.18 -17.19
CA ALA A 13 -21.22 18.84 -17.78
C ALA A 13 -20.04 17.86 -17.52
N GLY A 14 -19.04 18.23 -16.71
CA GLY A 14 -17.87 17.45 -16.33
C GLY A 14 -18.00 16.63 -15.04
N LEU A 15 -19.21 16.48 -14.48
CA LEU A 15 -19.47 15.85 -13.17
C LEU A 15 -19.96 14.39 -13.21
N ARG A 16 -19.76 13.68 -14.31
CA ARG A 16 -20.13 12.25 -14.36
C ARG A 16 -19.09 11.42 -13.61
N SER A 17 -19.50 10.76 -12.53
CA SER A 17 -18.72 9.77 -11.77
C SER A 17 -18.15 8.63 -12.64
N LEU A 18 -18.77 8.36 -13.80
CA LEU A 18 -18.29 7.41 -14.81
C LEU A 18 -17.01 7.85 -15.55
N ASP A 19 -16.78 9.16 -15.66
CA ASP A 19 -15.67 9.71 -16.42
C ASP A 19 -14.53 10.22 -15.51
N HIS A 20 -14.60 10.06 -14.19
CA HIS A 20 -13.53 10.53 -13.29
C HIS A 20 -12.15 10.00 -13.72
N TYR A 21 -12.04 8.69 -13.95
CA TYR A 21 -10.78 8.11 -14.42
C TYR A 21 -10.52 8.36 -15.91
N ALA A 22 -11.55 8.47 -16.75
CA ALA A 22 -11.39 8.76 -18.17
C ALA A 22 -10.87 10.20 -18.42
N ASN A 23 -11.28 11.14 -17.58
CA ASN A 23 -10.91 12.55 -17.65
C ASN A 23 -9.57 12.83 -16.95
N ARG A 24 -9.18 12.02 -15.96
CA ARG A 24 -7.96 12.23 -15.16
C ARG A 24 -6.77 11.42 -15.65
N LEU A 25 -6.99 10.28 -16.31
CA LEU A 25 -5.92 9.41 -16.80
C LEU A 25 -5.77 9.53 -18.32
N PRO A 26 -4.52 9.54 -18.84
CA PRO A 26 -4.31 9.45 -20.28
C PRO A 26 -4.79 8.10 -20.81
N LEU A 27 -5.19 8.05 -22.08
CA LEU A 27 -5.81 6.87 -22.71
C LEU A 27 -4.97 5.59 -22.54
N TRP A 28 -3.64 5.70 -22.63
CA TRP A 28 -2.73 4.56 -22.48
C TRP A 28 -2.70 3.97 -21.06
N ARG A 29 -3.04 4.74 -20.01
CA ARG A 29 -3.24 4.23 -18.63
C ARG A 29 -4.69 3.79 -18.39
N TYR A 30 -5.63 4.48 -19.02
CA TYR A 30 -7.04 4.18 -18.87
C TYR A 30 -7.45 2.85 -19.51
N TRP A 31 -6.89 2.53 -20.68
CA TRP A 31 -7.16 1.28 -21.40
C TRP A 31 -6.85 0.01 -20.59
N PRO A 32 -5.64 -0.17 -20.01
CA PRO A 32 -5.35 -1.36 -19.22
C PRO A 32 -6.22 -1.42 -17.95
N ARG A 33 -6.51 -0.27 -17.33
CA ARG A 33 -7.44 -0.18 -16.19
C ARG A 33 -8.83 -0.74 -16.56
N GLN A 34 -9.40 -0.30 -17.68
CA GLN A 34 -10.72 -0.77 -18.12
C GLN A 34 -10.76 -2.28 -18.40
N LYS A 35 -9.66 -2.85 -18.92
CA LYS A 35 -9.57 -4.29 -19.18
C LYS A 35 -9.49 -5.14 -17.91
N LEU A 36 -8.91 -4.60 -16.83
CA LEU A 36 -8.70 -5.33 -15.58
C LEU A 36 -9.86 -5.21 -14.58
N ILE A 37 -10.66 -4.13 -14.62
CA ILE A 37 -11.84 -3.96 -13.72
C ILE A 37 -12.82 -5.15 -13.76
N PRO A 38 -13.21 -5.71 -14.92
CA PRO A 38 -14.10 -6.87 -14.97
C PRO A 38 -13.54 -8.09 -14.21
N LEU A 39 -12.22 -8.30 -14.23
CA LEU A 39 -11.57 -9.38 -13.52
C LEU A 39 -11.71 -9.20 -11.99
N VAL A 40 -11.47 -7.99 -11.48
CA VAL A 40 -11.62 -7.66 -10.05
C VAL A 40 -13.08 -7.81 -9.58
N ARG A 41 -14.04 -7.47 -10.43
CA ARG A 41 -15.47 -7.67 -10.14
C ARG A 41 -15.84 -9.16 -10.13
N TYR A 42 -15.29 -9.94 -11.04
CA TYR A 42 -15.55 -11.37 -11.16
C TYR A 42 -15.05 -12.16 -9.93
N GLU A 43 -13.90 -11.80 -9.35
CA GLU A 43 -13.37 -12.51 -8.18
C GLU A 43 -14.11 -12.17 -6.86
N THR A 44 -14.79 -11.02 -6.80
CA THR A 44 -15.41 -10.52 -5.56
C THR A 44 -16.45 -11.49 -4.94
N PRO A 45 -17.39 -12.10 -5.69
CA PRO A 45 -18.31 -13.12 -5.15
C PRO A 45 -17.61 -14.32 -4.50
N TYR A 46 -16.57 -14.85 -5.15
CA TYR A 46 -15.85 -16.02 -4.66
C TYR A 46 -15.08 -15.70 -3.37
N LEU A 47 -14.51 -14.50 -3.28
CA LEU A 47 -13.89 -13.99 -2.06
C LEU A 47 -14.91 -13.83 -0.94
N ALA A 48 -16.10 -13.28 -1.24
CA ALA A 48 -17.15 -13.12 -0.25
C ALA A 48 -17.64 -14.47 0.28
N TRP A 49 -17.81 -15.46 -0.60
CA TRP A 49 -18.15 -16.82 -0.22
C TRP A 49 -17.06 -17.48 0.65
N LEU A 50 -15.79 -17.32 0.28
CA LEU A 50 -14.66 -17.83 1.06
C LEU A 50 -14.62 -17.17 2.45
N GLN A 51 -14.78 -15.85 2.49
CA GLN A 51 -14.78 -15.07 3.73
C GLN A 51 -15.94 -15.52 4.63
N GLU A 52 -17.15 -15.69 4.11
CA GLU A 52 -18.28 -16.15 4.92
C GLU A 52 -18.06 -17.55 5.52
N LYS A 53 -17.39 -18.45 4.79
CA LYS A 53 -17.18 -19.84 5.22
C LYS A 53 -16.05 -20.02 6.22
N VAL A 54 -14.95 -19.27 6.07
CA VAL A 54 -13.73 -19.45 6.87
C VAL A 54 -13.71 -18.54 8.09
N ARG A 55 -14.52 -17.48 8.09
CA ARG A 55 -14.40 -16.43 9.10
C ARG A 55 -14.78 -16.89 10.50
N THR A 56 -13.88 -16.63 11.44
CA THR A 56 -14.12 -16.81 12.88
C THR A 56 -13.47 -15.66 13.68
N PRO A 57 -13.98 -15.32 14.88
CA PRO A 57 -13.42 -14.22 15.67
C PRO A 57 -11.94 -14.38 16.05
N THR A 58 -11.47 -15.62 16.16
CA THR A 58 -10.06 -15.95 16.44
C THR A 58 -9.19 -15.69 15.23
N LEU A 59 -9.61 -16.17 14.05
CA LEU A 59 -8.91 -15.92 12.78
C LEU A 59 -8.92 -14.43 12.40
N ASP A 60 -10.01 -13.70 12.67
CA ASP A 60 -10.07 -12.23 12.49
C ASP A 60 -8.96 -11.53 13.27
N SER A 61 -8.73 -11.93 14.51
CA SER A 61 -7.69 -11.35 15.36
C SER A 61 -6.29 -11.76 14.90
N TYR A 62 -6.12 -13.02 14.52
CA TYR A 62 -4.85 -13.55 14.01
C TYR A 62 -4.42 -12.86 12.71
N PHE A 63 -5.30 -12.78 11.71
CA PHE A 63 -4.98 -12.15 10.42
C PHE A 63 -4.84 -10.64 10.53
N ALA A 64 -5.61 -9.98 11.40
CA ALA A 64 -5.41 -8.57 11.68
C ALA A 64 -4.07 -8.28 12.37
N PHE A 65 -3.62 -9.15 13.28
CA PHE A 65 -2.33 -9.00 13.95
C PHE A 65 -1.16 -9.28 12.99
N THR A 66 -1.23 -10.37 12.23
CA THR A 66 -0.18 -10.74 11.26
C THR A 66 -0.05 -9.71 10.15
N ALA A 67 -1.14 -9.07 9.72
CA ALA A 67 -1.08 -7.95 8.78
C ALA A 67 -0.17 -6.80 9.27
N ASN A 68 0.00 -6.61 10.58
CA ASN A 68 0.91 -5.59 11.12
C ASN A 68 2.39 -5.88 10.82
N LEU A 69 2.77 -7.15 10.60
CA LEU A 69 4.14 -7.53 10.21
C LEU A 69 4.51 -7.02 8.80
N GLY A 70 3.52 -6.60 8.00
CA GLY A 70 3.73 -5.97 6.70
C GLY A 70 3.69 -4.44 6.71
N THR A 71 3.65 -3.81 7.90
CA THR A 71 3.50 -2.34 8.05
C THR A 71 4.83 -1.63 8.26
N HIS A 72 4.87 -0.34 7.90
CA HIS A 72 6.02 0.54 8.12
C HIS A 72 6.48 0.57 9.59
N THR A 73 5.55 0.54 10.55
CA THR A 73 5.87 0.54 11.98
C THR A 73 6.69 -0.69 12.37
N PHE A 74 6.34 -1.87 11.84
CA PHE A 74 7.11 -3.09 12.09
C PHE A 74 8.52 -2.98 11.51
N PHE A 75 8.63 -2.56 10.25
CA PHE A 75 9.94 -2.43 9.59
C PHE A 75 10.86 -1.41 10.27
N MET A 76 10.32 -0.28 10.76
CA MET A 76 11.12 0.72 11.48
C MET A 76 11.75 0.16 12.76
N VAL A 77 11.06 -0.70 13.49
CA VAL A 77 11.59 -1.29 14.72
C VAL A 77 12.49 -2.49 14.41
N PHE A 78 12.07 -3.35 13.48
CA PHE A 78 12.74 -4.61 13.21
C PHE A 78 14.03 -4.45 12.38
N LEU A 79 14.07 -3.60 11.37
CA LEU A 79 15.25 -3.48 10.50
C LEU A 79 16.50 -3.02 11.27
N PRO A 80 16.46 -1.98 12.14
CA PRO A 80 17.59 -1.60 12.96
C PRO A 80 18.13 -2.70 13.87
N PHE A 81 17.28 -3.64 14.33
CA PHE A 81 17.72 -4.73 15.20
C PHE A 81 18.78 -5.60 14.53
N LEU A 82 18.65 -5.83 13.22
CA LEU A 82 19.63 -6.62 12.47
C LEU A 82 21.00 -5.95 12.47
N PHE A 83 21.05 -4.63 12.29
CA PHE A 83 22.29 -3.86 12.36
C PHE A 83 22.88 -3.89 13.77
N TRP A 84 22.06 -3.65 14.81
CA TRP A 84 22.53 -3.63 16.20
C TRP A 84 23.01 -4.98 16.71
N CYS A 85 22.47 -6.07 16.17
CA CYS A 85 22.91 -7.44 16.43
C CYS A 85 24.03 -7.91 15.48
N GLY A 86 24.67 -7.01 14.73
CA GLY A 86 25.84 -7.32 13.88
C GLY A 86 25.51 -8.00 12.55
N HIS A 87 24.23 -8.23 12.22
CA HIS A 87 23.80 -8.85 10.96
C HIS A 87 23.61 -7.78 9.86
N THR A 88 24.67 -7.02 9.58
CA THR A 88 24.61 -5.85 8.69
C THR A 88 24.30 -6.19 7.24
N SER A 89 24.89 -7.26 6.68
CA SER A 89 24.60 -7.70 5.30
C SER A 89 23.14 -8.15 5.13
N LEU A 90 22.62 -8.95 6.07
CA LEU A 90 21.19 -9.31 6.07
C LEU A 90 20.31 -8.08 6.22
N GLY A 91 20.67 -7.15 7.10
CA GLY A 91 19.97 -5.88 7.29
C GLY A 91 19.90 -5.03 6.02
N ARG A 92 21.02 -4.85 5.30
CA ARG A 92 21.06 -4.14 4.02
C ARG A 92 20.19 -4.83 2.97
N GLY A 93 20.35 -6.14 2.82
CA GLY A 93 19.54 -6.92 1.87
C GLY A 93 18.04 -6.83 2.14
N LEU A 94 17.62 -6.89 3.41
CA LEU A 94 16.20 -6.69 3.77
C LEU A 94 15.71 -5.27 3.47
N VAL A 95 16.54 -4.24 3.71
CA VAL A 95 16.19 -2.85 3.37
C VAL A 95 15.99 -2.71 1.86
N HIS A 96 16.91 -3.23 1.05
CA HIS A 96 16.84 -3.14 -0.42
C HIS A 96 15.62 -3.85 -1.00
N ILE A 97 15.28 -5.06 -0.54
CA ILE A 97 14.09 -5.78 -1.03
C ILE A 97 12.79 -5.14 -0.59
N LEU A 98 12.71 -4.63 0.66
CA LEU A 98 11.50 -3.97 1.14
C LEU A 98 11.31 -2.63 0.44
N ALA A 99 12.37 -1.86 0.25
CA ALA A 99 12.32 -0.60 -0.48
C ALA A 99 11.91 -0.82 -1.95
N SER A 100 12.51 -1.82 -2.61
CA SER A 100 12.14 -2.20 -3.97
C SER A 100 10.68 -2.69 -4.06
N GLY A 101 10.24 -3.53 -3.11
CA GLY A 101 8.88 -4.06 -3.06
C GLY A 101 7.83 -2.96 -2.89
N VAL A 102 8.06 -2.00 -1.98
CA VAL A 102 7.18 -0.85 -1.79
C VAL A 102 7.21 0.08 -3.01
N PHE A 103 8.39 0.37 -3.57
CA PHE A 103 8.51 1.23 -4.74
C PHE A 103 7.81 0.64 -5.96
N PHE A 104 8.12 -0.60 -6.36
CA PHE A 104 7.54 -1.19 -7.57
C PHE A 104 6.04 -1.49 -7.42
N SER A 105 5.59 -1.99 -6.26
CA SER A 105 4.16 -2.19 -6.04
C SER A 105 3.39 -0.86 -5.97
N GLY A 106 3.94 0.16 -5.31
CA GLY A 106 3.40 1.52 -5.27
C GLY A 106 3.35 2.20 -6.63
N PHE A 107 4.40 2.01 -7.45
CA PHE A 107 4.46 2.50 -8.82
C PHE A 107 3.33 1.90 -9.66
N ILE A 108 3.12 0.57 -9.60
CA ILE A 108 2.06 -0.10 -10.37
C ILE A 108 0.67 0.32 -9.85
N LYS A 109 0.50 0.47 -8.52
CA LYS A 109 -0.73 0.97 -7.90
C LYS A 109 -1.13 2.33 -8.45
N ASP A 110 -0.22 3.29 -8.42
CA ASP A 110 -0.48 4.66 -8.90
C ASP A 110 -0.55 4.74 -10.43
N LEU A 111 0.00 3.75 -11.14
CA LEU A 111 -0.10 3.66 -12.60
C LEU A 111 -1.47 3.19 -13.08
N LEU A 112 -2.04 2.16 -12.44
CA LEU A 112 -3.28 1.48 -12.88
C LEU A 112 -4.53 1.88 -12.08
N CYS A 113 -4.34 2.39 -10.86
CA CYS A 113 -5.40 2.88 -9.97
C CYS A 113 -6.54 1.89 -9.72
N LEU A 114 -6.30 0.57 -9.75
CA LEU A 114 -7.36 -0.44 -9.63
C LEU A 114 -8.02 -0.41 -8.23
N PRO A 115 -9.35 -0.41 -8.17
CA PRO A 115 -10.07 -0.39 -6.91
C PRO A 115 -9.84 -1.70 -6.15
N ARG A 116 -10.11 -1.68 -4.84
CA ARG A 116 -10.18 -2.91 -4.04
C ARG A 116 -11.47 -3.68 -4.38
N PRO A 117 -11.55 -4.97 -3.99
CA PRO A 117 -12.81 -5.71 -4.03
C PRO A 117 -13.94 -4.96 -3.30
N LEU A 118 -15.15 -5.04 -3.87
CA LEU A 118 -16.31 -4.27 -3.41
C LEU A 118 -16.78 -4.70 -2.01
N SER A 119 -17.12 -3.71 -1.18
CA SER A 119 -17.70 -3.90 0.15
C SER A 119 -18.94 -3.01 0.28
N PRO A 120 -20.15 -3.58 0.53
CA PRO A 120 -20.51 -5.01 0.52
C PRO A 120 -20.35 -5.69 -0.87
N PRO A 121 -20.26 -7.03 -0.98
CA PRO A 121 -20.55 -8.05 0.06
C PRO A 121 -19.40 -8.39 1.01
N LEU A 122 -18.16 -8.01 0.69
CA LEU A 122 -17.01 -8.28 1.55
C LEU A 122 -17.04 -7.41 2.81
N GLN A 123 -16.46 -7.93 3.89
CA GLN A 123 -16.17 -7.17 5.11
C GLN A 123 -14.67 -6.93 5.19
N ARG A 124 -14.25 -5.68 5.34
CA ARG A 124 -12.84 -5.31 5.37
C ARG A 124 -12.32 -5.31 6.78
N ILE A 125 -11.28 -6.10 7.01
CA ILE A 125 -10.59 -6.23 8.29
C ILE A 125 -9.26 -5.49 8.20
N THR A 126 -9.15 -4.34 8.87
CA THR A 126 -7.91 -3.58 8.91
C THR A 126 -7.73 -2.90 10.26
N MET A 127 -6.49 -2.95 10.78
CA MET A 127 -6.09 -2.15 11.95
C MET A 127 -5.60 -0.75 11.58
N SER A 128 -5.30 -0.54 10.29
CA SER A 128 -4.85 0.75 9.76
C SER A 128 -5.91 1.36 8.84
N GLY A 129 -6.34 2.58 9.16
CA GLY A 129 -7.28 3.32 8.33
C GLY A 129 -6.69 3.85 7.03
N SER A 130 -5.36 4.01 6.93
CA SER A 130 -4.69 4.46 5.69
C SER A 130 -4.58 3.34 4.66
N ALA A 131 -4.44 2.09 5.10
CA ALA A 131 -4.37 0.93 4.21
C ALA A 131 -5.65 0.77 3.36
N ALA A 132 -6.78 1.35 3.79
CA ALA A 132 -8.01 1.36 3.01
C ALA A 132 -8.05 2.45 1.92
N LEU A 133 -7.20 3.49 2.02
CA LEU A 133 -7.10 4.58 1.05
C LEU A 133 -6.29 4.20 -0.19
N GLU A 134 -5.42 3.20 -0.07
CA GLU A 134 -4.59 2.71 -1.17
C GLU A 134 -5.39 1.87 -2.17
N TYR A 135 -4.99 1.95 -3.44
CA TYR A 135 -5.43 1.03 -4.50
C TYR A 135 -5.16 -0.44 -4.17
N GLY A 136 -5.97 -1.33 -4.75
CA GLY A 136 -5.93 -2.77 -4.48
C GLY A 136 -4.79 -3.49 -5.19
N PHE A 137 -4.49 -3.12 -6.43
CA PHE A 137 -3.56 -3.87 -7.27
C PHE A 137 -2.20 -3.18 -7.42
N PRO A 138 -1.06 -3.90 -7.26
CA PRO A 138 -0.90 -5.23 -6.67
C PRO A 138 -0.83 -5.17 -5.13
N SER A 139 -0.88 -6.32 -4.47
CA SER A 139 -0.75 -6.39 -3.00
C SER A 139 0.70 -6.14 -2.54
N THR A 140 0.97 -4.96 -1.97
CA THR A 140 2.28 -4.60 -1.39
C THR A 140 2.69 -5.51 -0.23
N HIS A 141 1.75 -5.89 0.66
CA HIS A 141 2.07 -6.81 1.77
C HIS A 141 2.46 -8.20 1.27
N SER A 142 1.78 -8.71 0.24
CA SER A 142 2.15 -9.98 -0.39
C SER A 142 3.51 -9.87 -1.09
N THR A 143 3.75 -8.75 -1.80
CA THR A 143 5.04 -8.47 -2.47
C THR A 143 6.19 -8.51 -1.48
N ASN A 144 6.10 -7.77 -0.38
CA ASN A 144 7.15 -7.69 0.63
C ASN A 144 7.33 -9.01 1.41
N ALA A 145 6.25 -9.68 1.79
CA ALA A 145 6.35 -10.93 2.53
C ALA A 145 6.99 -12.03 1.67
N VAL A 146 6.63 -12.12 0.39
CA VAL A 146 7.21 -13.08 -0.54
C VAL A 146 8.65 -12.72 -0.89
N SER A 147 8.99 -11.44 -1.09
CA SER A 147 10.37 -11.04 -1.36
C SER A 147 11.31 -11.40 -0.20
N VAL A 148 10.88 -11.13 1.04
CA VAL A 148 11.62 -11.53 2.25
C VAL A 148 11.74 -13.05 2.35
N ALA A 149 10.65 -13.78 2.12
CA ALA A 149 10.65 -15.23 2.23
C ALA A 149 11.55 -15.90 1.17
N VAL A 150 11.45 -15.47 -0.09
CA VAL A 150 12.29 -15.99 -1.18
C VAL A 150 13.76 -15.70 -0.92
N TYR A 151 14.09 -14.48 -0.51
CA TYR A 151 15.45 -14.10 -0.17
C TYR A 151 16.00 -14.92 1.01
N ALA A 152 15.23 -15.05 2.10
CA ALA A 152 15.63 -15.82 3.28
C ALA A 152 15.81 -17.31 2.97
N ILE A 153 14.89 -17.92 2.22
CA ILE A 153 14.98 -19.33 1.82
C ILE A 153 16.18 -19.54 0.88
N ALA A 154 16.46 -18.61 -0.03
CA ALA A 154 17.63 -18.68 -0.90
C ALA A 154 18.94 -18.61 -0.10
N LEU A 155 19.04 -17.71 0.88
CA LEU A 155 20.19 -17.63 1.79
C LEU A 155 20.35 -18.90 2.63
N LEU A 156 19.25 -19.43 3.19
CA LEU A 156 19.28 -20.64 4.00
C LEU A 156 19.73 -21.87 3.21
N ASN A 157 19.37 -21.96 1.92
CA ASN A 157 19.77 -23.05 1.04
C ASN A 157 21.07 -22.77 0.26
N SER A 158 21.74 -21.63 0.51
CA SER A 158 23.01 -21.32 -0.14
C SER A 158 24.13 -22.24 0.38
N PRO A 159 25.12 -22.58 -0.47
CA PRO A 159 26.24 -23.43 -0.06
C PRO A 159 27.11 -22.79 1.03
N ASP A 160 27.07 -21.46 1.13
CA ASP A 160 27.84 -20.68 2.10
C ASP A 160 27.14 -20.56 3.47
N SER A 161 25.97 -21.20 3.63
CA SER A 161 25.21 -21.14 4.87
C SER A 161 25.90 -21.90 6.01
N THR A 162 26.31 -21.17 7.04
CA THR A 162 26.94 -21.71 8.26
C THR A 162 25.92 -22.18 9.31
N VAL A 163 24.62 -22.15 8.99
CA VAL A 163 23.55 -22.45 9.93
C VAL A 163 23.40 -23.98 10.12
N PRO A 164 23.35 -24.48 11.38
CA PRO A 164 23.14 -25.89 11.65
C PRO A 164 21.87 -26.44 10.97
N PRO A 165 21.86 -27.71 10.47
CA PRO A 165 20.73 -28.24 9.71
C PRO A 165 19.38 -28.19 10.43
N GLN A 166 19.36 -28.43 11.74
CA GLN A 166 18.14 -28.35 12.56
C GLN A 166 17.59 -26.92 12.64
N THR A 167 18.47 -25.94 12.89
CA THR A 167 18.10 -24.53 12.93
C THR A 167 17.63 -24.05 11.56
N ASN A 168 18.31 -24.49 10.49
CA ASN A 168 17.93 -24.19 9.12
C ASN A 168 16.50 -24.67 8.82
N PHE A 169 16.19 -25.93 9.13
CA PHE A 169 14.84 -26.48 8.97
C PHE A 169 13.78 -25.67 9.73
N ILE A 170 14.04 -25.32 10.99
CA ILE A 170 13.12 -24.50 11.81
C ILE A 170 12.91 -23.12 11.16
N LEU A 171 13.98 -22.46 10.71
CA LEU A 171 13.89 -21.14 10.06
C LEU A 171 13.11 -21.20 8.74
N GLN A 172 13.26 -22.27 7.95
CA GLN A 172 12.45 -22.48 6.75
C GLN A 172 10.98 -22.64 7.10
N VAL A 173 10.65 -23.48 8.08
CA VAL A 173 9.26 -23.67 8.55
C VAL A 173 8.65 -22.34 9.01
N VAL A 174 9.37 -21.57 9.84
CA VAL A 174 8.93 -20.25 10.30
C VAL A 174 8.71 -19.30 9.12
N THR A 175 9.59 -19.31 8.12
CA THR A 175 9.48 -18.48 6.92
C THR A 175 8.25 -18.84 6.09
N TYR A 176 7.98 -20.14 5.88
CA TYR A 176 6.79 -20.62 5.20
C TYR A 176 5.50 -20.25 5.95
N LEU A 177 5.50 -20.38 7.29
CA LEU A 177 4.37 -19.97 8.12
C LEU A 177 4.13 -18.45 8.02
N TYR A 178 5.19 -17.65 8.07
CA TYR A 178 5.13 -16.20 7.92
C TYR A 178 4.52 -15.79 6.58
N VAL A 179 5.08 -16.27 5.45
CA VAL A 179 4.62 -15.85 4.13
C VAL A 179 3.20 -16.31 3.84
N THR A 180 2.87 -17.56 4.22
CA THR A 180 1.52 -18.11 4.03
C THR A 180 0.50 -17.35 4.85
N SER A 181 0.84 -16.99 6.10
CA SER A 181 -0.03 -16.21 6.98
C SER A 181 -0.36 -14.83 6.38
N ILE A 182 0.64 -14.11 5.86
CA ILE A 182 0.41 -12.80 5.24
C ILE A 182 -0.40 -12.92 3.95
N VAL A 183 -0.01 -13.82 3.05
CA VAL A 183 -0.64 -13.99 1.73
C VAL A 183 -2.11 -14.37 1.87
N ILE A 184 -2.42 -15.38 2.70
CA ILE A 184 -3.81 -15.78 2.99
C ILE A 184 -4.53 -14.68 3.75
N GLY A 185 -3.86 -14.00 4.69
CA GLY A 185 -4.42 -12.89 5.45
C GLY A 185 -4.96 -11.76 4.57
N ARG A 186 -4.31 -11.42 3.46
CA ARG A 186 -4.79 -10.37 2.54
C ARG A 186 -6.13 -10.72 1.88
N LEU A 187 -6.33 -11.99 1.54
CA LEU A 187 -7.59 -12.51 1.00
C LEU A 187 -8.65 -12.59 2.10
N TYR A 188 -8.29 -13.15 3.26
CA TYR A 188 -9.18 -13.32 4.40
C TYR A 188 -9.74 -11.98 4.90
N CYS A 189 -8.88 -10.95 5.01
CA CYS A 189 -9.27 -9.62 5.43
C CYS A 189 -10.13 -8.86 4.41
N GLY A 190 -10.38 -9.41 3.21
CA GLY A 190 -11.19 -8.78 2.16
C GLY A 190 -10.56 -7.51 1.58
N MET A 191 -9.25 -7.33 1.76
CA MET A 191 -8.53 -6.12 1.34
C MET A 191 -8.01 -6.22 -0.09
N HIS A 192 -7.80 -7.44 -0.60
CA HIS A 192 -7.24 -7.71 -1.92
C HIS A 192 -7.93 -8.90 -2.59
N GLY A 193 -7.91 -8.89 -3.92
CA GLY A 193 -8.35 -10.00 -4.75
C GLY A 193 -7.30 -11.10 -4.93
N PHE A 194 -7.69 -12.20 -5.57
CA PHE A 194 -6.75 -13.27 -5.95
C PHE A 194 -5.72 -12.74 -6.95
N PHE A 195 -6.18 -11.95 -7.93
CA PHE A 195 -5.30 -11.34 -8.94
C PHE A 195 -4.24 -10.42 -8.31
N ASP A 196 -4.66 -9.55 -7.38
CA ASP A 196 -3.76 -8.65 -6.64
C ASP A 196 -2.65 -9.39 -5.90
N VAL A 197 -3.02 -10.51 -5.27
CA VAL A 197 -2.11 -11.32 -4.46
C VAL A 197 -1.18 -12.13 -5.34
N ILE A 198 -1.66 -12.77 -6.40
CA ILE A 198 -0.83 -13.56 -7.32
C ILE A 198 0.25 -12.67 -7.96
N VAL A 199 -0.14 -11.52 -8.52
CA VAL A 199 0.84 -10.60 -9.13
C VAL A 199 1.80 -10.04 -8.09
N GLY A 200 1.31 -9.72 -6.89
CA GLY A 200 2.16 -9.31 -5.78
C GLY A 200 3.19 -10.38 -5.41
N CYS A 201 2.79 -11.65 -5.32
CA CYS A 201 3.69 -12.77 -5.04
C CYS A 201 4.76 -12.94 -6.14
N VAL A 202 4.37 -12.86 -7.42
CA VAL A 202 5.32 -12.93 -8.55
C VAL A 202 6.33 -11.78 -8.49
N LEU A 203 5.85 -10.55 -8.29
CA LEU A 203 6.71 -9.37 -8.16
C LEU A 203 7.67 -9.52 -6.96
N GLY A 204 7.16 -9.98 -5.82
CA GLY A 204 7.97 -10.24 -4.63
C GLY A 204 9.06 -11.29 -4.85
N ALA A 205 8.70 -12.40 -5.50
CA ALA A 205 9.65 -13.46 -5.82
C ALA A 205 10.77 -12.96 -6.74
N LEU A 206 10.43 -12.19 -7.78
CA LEU A 206 11.42 -11.58 -8.68
C LEU A 206 12.38 -10.66 -7.92
N ILE A 207 11.87 -9.79 -7.06
CA ILE A 207 12.69 -8.88 -6.25
C ILE A 207 13.62 -9.66 -5.32
N GLY A 208 13.10 -10.68 -4.64
CA GLY A 208 13.91 -11.52 -3.74
C GLY A 208 15.03 -12.27 -4.46
N LEU A 209 14.75 -12.81 -5.66
CA LEU A 209 15.75 -13.46 -6.50
C LEU A 209 16.81 -12.47 -7.01
N VAL A 210 16.40 -11.29 -7.47
CA VAL A 210 17.33 -10.24 -7.91
C VAL A 210 18.26 -9.82 -6.77
N GLN A 211 17.75 -9.65 -5.54
CA GLN A 211 18.60 -9.35 -4.40
C GLN A 211 19.55 -10.50 -4.07
N PHE A 212 19.09 -11.74 -4.12
CA PHE A 212 19.97 -12.88 -3.85
C PHE A 212 21.10 -12.97 -4.88
N SER A 213 20.81 -12.73 -6.16
CA SER A 213 21.80 -12.85 -7.24
C SER A 213 22.74 -11.64 -7.36
N TYR A 214 22.23 -10.42 -7.21
CA TYR A 214 22.98 -9.18 -7.47
C TYR A 214 23.28 -8.37 -6.20
N GLY A 215 22.64 -8.68 -5.07
CA GLY A 215 22.84 -8.00 -3.80
C GLY A 215 24.28 -8.00 -3.31
N PRO A 216 25.03 -9.13 -3.36
CA PRO A 216 26.44 -9.14 -2.95
C PRO A 216 27.31 -8.19 -3.77
N ALA A 217 27.12 -8.15 -5.10
CA ALA A 217 27.85 -7.25 -5.98
C ALA A 217 27.51 -5.77 -5.73
N PHE A 218 26.23 -5.49 -5.43
CA PHE A 218 25.80 -4.15 -5.06
C PHE A 218 26.38 -3.71 -3.71
N ASP A 219 26.37 -4.60 -2.71
CA ASP A 219 26.99 -4.36 -1.40
C ASP A 219 28.49 -4.07 -1.55
N GLU A 220 29.22 -4.86 -2.34
CA GLU A 220 30.65 -4.63 -2.60
C GLU A 220 30.89 -3.28 -3.26
N TYR A 221 30.07 -2.90 -4.25
CA TYR A 221 30.12 -1.58 -4.87
C TYR A 221 29.94 -0.45 -3.85
N ILE A 222 28.92 -0.53 -2.98
CA ILE A 222 28.66 0.51 -1.97
C ILE A 222 29.80 0.60 -0.94
N LEU A 223 30.31 -0.54 -0.48
CA LEU A 223 31.35 -0.57 0.56
C LEU A 223 32.73 -0.09 0.05
N SER A 224 33.01 -0.28 -1.23
CA SER A 224 34.26 0.14 -1.89
C SER A 224 34.15 1.47 -2.65
N ALA A 225 32.96 2.08 -2.70
CA ALA A 225 32.70 3.28 -3.47
C ALA A 225 33.60 4.46 -3.08
N THR A 226 33.96 5.26 -4.08
CA THR A 226 34.47 6.62 -3.89
C THR A 226 33.33 7.62 -3.65
N LEU A 227 33.67 8.83 -3.21
CA LEU A 227 32.67 9.90 -3.02
C LEU A 227 31.88 10.20 -4.31
N LYS A 228 32.46 10.04 -5.50
CA LYS A 228 31.75 10.27 -6.76
C LYS A 228 30.72 9.19 -7.05
N GLU A 229 31.06 7.94 -6.76
CA GLU A 229 30.20 6.76 -6.98
C GLU A 229 29.03 6.72 -6.00
N ILE A 230 29.25 7.09 -4.73
CA ILE A 230 28.16 7.15 -3.74
C ILE A 230 27.16 8.27 -4.05
N LEU A 231 27.59 9.36 -4.70
CA LEU A 231 26.70 10.45 -5.14
C LEU A 231 25.76 10.04 -6.28
N VAL A 232 25.99 8.91 -6.95
CA VAL A 232 25.07 8.38 -7.96
C VAL A 232 23.75 7.90 -7.32
N ILE A 233 23.80 7.34 -6.12
CA ILE A 233 22.62 6.81 -5.40
C ILE A 233 21.53 7.86 -5.18
N PRO A 234 21.80 9.04 -4.59
CA PRO A 234 20.77 10.07 -4.44
C PRO A 234 20.24 10.58 -5.78
N ILE A 235 21.06 10.62 -6.84
CA ILE A 235 20.60 11.01 -8.18
C ILE A 235 19.60 10.00 -8.73
N VAL A 236 19.90 8.70 -8.62
CA VAL A 236 18.98 7.63 -9.04
C VAL A 236 17.67 7.70 -8.25
N ILE A 237 17.75 7.88 -6.92
CA ILE A 237 16.56 8.03 -6.07
C ILE A 237 15.72 9.23 -6.51
N LEU A 238 16.33 10.39 -6.78
CA LEU A 238 15.62 11.57 -7.27
C LEU A 238 14.92 11.31 -8.61
N ILE A 239 15.56 10.59 -9.52
CA ILE A 239 14.96 10.17 -10.80
C ILE A 239 13.76 9.25 -10.54
N LEU A 240 13.91 8.23 -9.69
CA LEU A 240 12.83 7.29 -9.34
C LEU A 240 11.62 7.99 -8.71
N VAL A 241 11.86 8.91 -7.77
CA VAL A 241 10.83 9.75 -7.14
C VAL A 241 10.14 10.63 -8.19
N ARG A 242 10.88 11.14 -9.18
CA ARG A 242 10.37 12.02 -10.24
C ARG A 242 9.52 11.30 -11.28
N ILE A 243 9.86 10.07 -11.64
CA ILE A 243 9.11 9.25 -12.61
C ILE A 243 7.91 8.56 -11.98
N HIS A 244 7.81 8.52 -10.63
CA HIS A 244 6.70 7.89 -9.93
C HIS A 244 5.35 8.46 -10.41
N PRO A 245 4.42 7.63 -10.91
CA PRO A 245 3.14 8.06 -11.44
C PRO A 245 2.36 8.93 -10.47
N GLU A 246 1.69 9.95 -10.99
CA GLU A 246 0.67 10.68 -10.24
C GLU A 246 -0.65 9.88 -10.28
N PRO A 247 -1.23 9.53 -9.12
CA PRO A 247 -2.47 8.79 -9.06
C PRO A 247 -3.69 9.65 -9.43
N ALA A 248 -4.81 9.00 -9.73
CA ALA A 248 -6.07 9.69 -10.01
C ALA A 248 -6.74 10.27 -8.75
N ASP A 249 -6.58 9.56 -7.63
CA ASP A 249 -7.07 9.87 -6.28
C ASP A 249 -5.90 9.98 -5.30
N ASP A 250 -6.13 10.49 -4.10
CA ASP A 250 -5.07 10.72 -3.12
C ASP A 250 -4.57 9.39 -2.47
N CYS A 251 -3.63 8.68 -3.11
CA CYS A 251 -2.95 7.49 -2.54
C CYS A 251 -1.74 7.85 -1.66
N PRO A 252 -1.51 7.19 -0.50
CA PRO A 252 -0.24 7.29 0.25
C PRO A 252 0.96 6.56 -0.40
N CYS A 253 0.74 5.82 -1.49
CA CYS A 253 1.74 5.01 -2.22
C CYS A 253 3.08 5.75 -2.48
N PHE A 254 2.99 7.00 -2.94
CA PHE A 254 4.17 7.84 -3.21
C PHE A 254 4.93 8.20 -1.93
N ASP A 255 4.22 8.54 -0.86
CA ASP A 255 4.81 8.90 0.42
C ASP A 255 5.60 7.73 1.03
N ASP A 256 5.05 6.52 0.92
CA ASP A 256 5.67 5.29 1.38
C ASP A 256 6.94 4.98 0.57
N SER A 257 6.90 5.20 -0.74
CA SER A 257 8.05 5.04 -1.63
C SER A 257 9.18 6.03 -1.30
N VAL A 258 8.86 7.31 -1.02
CA VAL A 258 9.85 8.32 -0.62
C VAL A 258 10.46 7.99 0.73
N ALA A 259 9.66 7.51 1.69
CA ALA A 259 10.16 7.09 3.00
C ALA A 259 11.19 5.96 2.86
N PHE A 260 10.86 4.90 2.12
CA PHE A 260 11.79 3.77 1.89
C PHE A 260 13.01 4.15 1.05
N ALA A 261 12.88 5.09 0.10
CA ALA A 261 14.02 5.64 -0.60
C ALA A 261 14.97 6.39 0.34
N GLY A 262 14.43 7.15 1.30
CA GLY A 262 15.20 7.75 2.39
C GLY A 262 15.93 6.71 3.23
N VAL A 263 15.24 5.65 3.67
CA VAL A 263 15.84 4.52 4.40
C VAL A 263 17.02 3.91 3.62
N THR A 264 16.83 3.65 2.32
CA THR A 264 17.86 3.07 1.44
C THR A 264 19.08 3.99 1.33
N LEU A 265 18.85 5.28 1.05
CA LEU A 265 19.93 6.28 1.01
C LEU A 265 20.70 6.34 2.32
N GLY A 266 19.99 6.32 3.46
CA GLY A 266 20.59 6.33 4.79
C GLY A 266 21.45 5.10 5.06
N VAL A 267 20.99 3.91 4.63
CA VAL A 267 21.72 2.66 4.77
C VAL A 267 22.96 2.63 3.89
N ASP A 268 22.84 3.00 2.62
CA ASP A 268 23.95 2.91 1.66
C ASP A 268 25.05 3.92 2.00
N VAL A 269 24.68 5.20 2.18
CA VAL A 269 25.62 6.25 2.58
C VAL A 269 26.18 5.99 3.99
N GLY A 270 25.35 5.51 4.91
CA GLY A 270 25.77 5.16 6.26
C GLY A 270 26.78 4.00 6.28
N SER A 271 26.55 2.97 5.48
CA SER A 271 27.44 1.81 5.38
C SER A 271 28.77 2.19 4.73
N TRP A 272 28.72 2.95 3.65
CA TRP A 272 29.91 3.52 3.00
C TRP A 272 30.76 4.34 3.98
N TYR A 273 30.14 5.28 4.70
CA TYR A 273 30.84 6.10 5.68
C TYR A 273 31.39 5.28 6.87
N PHE A 274 30.63 4.29 7.34
CA PHE A 274 31.02 3.47 8.49
C PHE A 274 32.21 2.55 8.17
N THR A 275 32.29 1.99 6.97
CA THR A 275 33.43 1.15 6.55
C THR A 275 34.77 1.88 6.59
N GLY A 276 34.79 3.19 6.30
CA GLY A 276 35.99 4.02 6.43
C GLY A 276 36.36 4.39 7.86
N SER A 277 35.55 4.02 8.86
CA SER A 277 35.80 4.35 10.26
C SER A 277 36.64 3.30 10.97
N SER A 278 37.46 3.72 11.93
CA SER A 278 38.34 2.83 12.73
C SER A 278 37.59 1.87 13.67
N LEU A 279 36.25 1.91 13.68
CA LEU A 279 35.39 1.16 14.60
C LEU A 279 34.65 0.01 13.91
N ALA A 280 34.66 -0.03 12.58
CA ALA A 280 34.08 -1.12 11.82
C ALA A 280 34.92 -2.39 11.99
N TRP A 281 34.24 -3.53 12.21
CA TRP A 281 34.90 -4.83 12.10
C TRP A 281 35.04 -5.20 10.63
N ALA A 282 36.17 -5.83 10.31
CA ALA A 282 36.46 -6.36 8.98
C ALA A 282 35.85 -7.76 8.74
N ASP A 283 35.48 -8.46 9.81
CA ASP A 283 34.97 -9.83 9.81
C ASP A 283 33.52 -9.85 10.36
N PRO A 284 32.54 -10.52 9.71
CA PRO A 284 32.64 -11.31 8.47
C PRO A 284 32.71 -10.47 7.18
N LEU A 285 32.26 -9.21 7.21
CA LEU A 285 32.40 -8.27 6.09
C LEU A 285 32.84 -6.88 6.57
N PRO A 286 33.54 -6.09 5.73
CA PRO A 286 33.84 -4.68 6.01
C PRO A 286 32.58 -3.87 6.33
N GLY A 287 32.64 -3.07 7.40
CA GLY A 287 31.49 -2.27 7.84
C GLY A 287 30.54 -3.02 8.79
N THR A 288 30.97 -4.14 9.38
CA THR A 288 30.17 -4.86 10.39
C THR A 288 30.21 -4.14 11.73
N ILE A 289 29.03 -4.02 12.38
CA ILE A 289 28.91 -3.44 13.71
C ILE A 289 29.35 -4.49 14.75
N PRO A 290 30.27 -4.15 15.67
CA PRO A 290 30.72 -5.06 16.72
C PRO A 290 29.56 -5.59 17.57
N TYR A 291 29.35 -6.90 17.52
CA TYR A 291 28.38 -7.59 18.36
C TYR A 291 28.77 -9.06 18.53
N ASN A 292 28.95 -9.48 19.77
CA ASN A 292 29.08 -10.89 20.12
C ASN A 292 28.19 -11.19 21.32
N TYR A 293 27.19 -12.05 21.12
CA TYR A 293 26.21 -12.42 22.14
C TYR A 293 26.85 -13.06 23.38
N GLU A 294 27.88 -13.90 23.20
CA GLU A 294 28.54 -14.59 24.31
C GLU A 294 29.23 -13.62 25.27
N SER A 295 29.82 -12.55 24.72
CA SER A 295 30.51 -11.51 25.49
C SER A 295 29.57 -10.49 26.15
N ILE A 296 28.46 -10.16 25.48
CA ILE A 296 27.55 -9.10 25.90
C ILE A 296 26.47 -9.64 26.85
N GLY A 297 25.98 -10.86 26.60
CA GLY A 297 24.89 -11.46 27.34
C GLY A 297 23.51 -10.83 27.05
N LEU A 298 22.47 -11.44 27.61
CA LEU A 298 21.07 -11.10 27.32
C LEU A 298 20.70 -9.68 27.77
N ILE A 299 21.04 -9.30 29.00
CA ILE A 299 20.59 -8.02 29.61
C ILE A 299 21.14 -6.83 28.82
N ARG A 300 22.45 -6.85 28.51
CA ARG A 300 23.10 -5.77 27.75
C ARG A 300 22.60 -5.75 26.29
N THR A 301 22.28 -6.90 25.71
CA THR A 301 21.64 -6.97 24.38
C THR A 301 20.27 -6.29 24.40
N VAL A 302 19.41 -6.63 25.36
CA VAL A 302 18.07 -6.00 25.50
C VAL A 302 18.21 -4.50 25.73
N LEU A 303 19.13 -4.06 26.59
CA LEU A 303 19.37 -2.64 26.83
C LEU A 303 19.83 -1.92 25.56
N ARG A 304 20.76 -2.51 24.79
CA ARG A 304 21.23 -1.98 23.50
C ARG A 304 20.06 -1.80 22.52
N LEU A 305 19.16 -2.77 22.43
CA LEU A 305 17.97 -2.67 21.57
C LEU A 305 17.00 -1.58 22.04
N VAL A 306 16.71 -1.49 23.35
CA VAL A 306 15.81 -0.47 23.90
C VAL A 306 16.36 0.93 23.68
N VAL A 307 17.65 1.15 23.97
CA VAL A 307 18.32 2.44 23.71
C VAL A 307 18.29 2.77 22.22
N GLY A 308 18.56 1.79 21.34
CA GLY A 308 18.41 1.92 19.90
C GLY A 308 17.06 2.45 19.46
N VAL A 309 15.99 1.80 19.93
CA VAL A 309 14.60 2.20 19.63
C VAL A 309 14.33 3.62 20.12
N LEU A 310 14.71 3.95 21.36
CA LEU A 310 14.53 5.30 21.91
C LEU A 310 15.27 6.37 21.10
N CYS A 311 16.48 6.06 20.62
CA CYS A 311 17.26 6.97 19.76
C CYS A 311 16.58 7.21 18.40
N VAL A 312 16.04 6.17 17.76
CA VAL A 312 15.28 6.31 16.50
C VAL A 312 14.05 7.20 16.71
N PHE A 313 13.32 7.00 17.81
CA PHE A 313 12.19 7.87 18.16
C PHE A 313 12.65 9.31 18.47
N ALA A 314 13.71 9.50 19.26
CA ALA A 314 14.23 10.81 19.59
C ALA A 314 14.69 11.58 18.33
N TRP A 315 15.41 10.92 17.42
CA TRP A 315 15.81 11.49 16.13
C TRP A 315 14.60 12.01 15.36
N ARG A 316 13.53 11.22 15.26
CA ARG A 316 12.30 11.61 14.58
C ARG A 316 11.63 12.82 15.25
N GLU A 317 11.45 12.76 16.57
CA GLU A 317 10.78 13.81 17.34
C GLU A 317 11.55 15.14 17.32
N ILE A 318 12.87 15.11 17.14
CA ILE A 318 13.68 16.33 17.00
C ILE A 318 13.73 16.80 15.54
N THR A 319 14.04 15.90 14.61
CA THR A 319 14.34 16.25 13.22
C THR A 319 13.09 16.70 12.47
N LYS A 320 11.96 16.01 12.64
CA LYS A 320 10.72 16.34 11.94
C LYS A 320 10.24 17.78 12.21
N PRO A 321 10.02 18.22 13.47
CA PRO A 321 9.57 19.59 13.72
C PRO A 321 10.62 20.63 13.32
N THR A 322 11.90 20.30 13.44
CA THR A 322 13.00 21.19 13.02
C THR A 322 12.96 21.43 11.50
N LEU A 323 12.83 20.37 10.71
CA LEU A 323 12.72 20.47 9.25
C LEU A 323 11.44 21.18 8.81
N LEU A 324 10.29 20.89 9.43
CA LEU A 324 9.04 21.58 9.12
C LEU A 324 9.06 23.07 9.50
N ARG A 325 9.99 23.51 10.35
CA ARG A 325 10.23 24.92 10.65
C ARG A 325 11.20 25.59 9.67
N ILE A 326 12.21 24.86 9.21
CA ILE A 326 13.30 25.41 8.38
C ILE A 326 13.01 25.32 6.87
N LEU A 327 12.35 24.25 6.40
CA LEU A 327 12.14 24.00 4.97
C LEU A 327 11.13 24.94 4.29
N PRO A 328 10.01 25.36 4.91
CA PRO A 328 9.04 26.24 4.25
C PRO A 328 9.60 27.57 3.70
N PRO A 329 10.44 28.35 4.41
CA PRO A 329 11.05 29.55 3.83
C PRO A 329 12.04 29.24 2.70
N ILE A 330 12.74 28.10 2.77
CA ILE A 330 13.67 27.66 1.72
C ILE A 330 12.87 27.31 0.46
N PHE A 331 11.82 26.50 0.59
CA PHE A 331 10.96 26.11 -0.54
C PHE A 331 10.29 27.32 -1.21
N ARG A 332 9.79 28.29 -0.44
CA ARG A 332 9.27 29.56 -1.00
C ARG A 332 10.32 30.33 -1.80
N SER A 333 11.59 30.23 -1.42
CA SER A 333 12.69 30.85 -2.16
C SER A 333 13.02 30.07 -3.44
N LEU A 334 13.03 28.73 -3.39
CA LEU A 334 13.21 27.89 -4.59
C LEU A 334 12.03 28.00 -5.58
N GLU A 335 10.80 28.21 -5.09
CA GLU A 335 9.62 28.41 -5.94
C GLU A 335 9.77 29.65 -6.82
N LYS A 336 10.32 30.74 -6.26
CA LYS A 336 10.61 31.97 -7.01
C LYS A 336 11.62 31.74 -8.14
N VAL A 337 12.48 30.73 -8.01
CA VAL A 337 13.49 30.35 -9.01
C VAL A 337 12.93 29.32 -10.01
N GLY A 338 11.69 28.84 -9.83
CA GLY A 338 11.05 27.89 -10.73
C GLY A 338 11.58 26.45 -10.62
N LEU A 339 12.32 26.14 -9.55
CA LEU A 339 12.96 24.82 -9.35
C LEU A 339 12.06 23.80 -8.63
N LEU A 340 10.89 24.22 -8.14
CA LEU A 340 9.93 23.30 -7.53
C LEU A 340 9.00 22.72 -8.60
N LEU A 341 8.91 21.39 -8.62
CA LEU A 341 7.96 20.66 -9.43
C LEU A 341 6.67 20.45 -8.63
N PRO A 342 5.57 21.16 -8.95
CA PRO A 342 4.31 20.97 -8.26
C PRO A 342 3.79 19.56 -8.55
N ARG A 343 3.58 18.77 -7.49
CA ARG A 343 2.94 17.46 -7.56
C ARG A 343 1.47 17.57 -7.19
N ARG A 344 0.62 16.82 -7.87
CA ARG A 344 -0.81 16.75 -7.54
C ARG A 344 -1.03 16.25 -6.11
N PHE A 345 -2.04 16.80 -5.43
CA PHE A 345 -2.40 16.52 -4.01
C PHE A 345 -1.44 17.07 -2.94
N PHE A 346 -0.33 17.71 -3.33
CA PHE A 346 0.55 18.41 -2.40
C PHE A 346 0.30 19.92 -2.44
N THR A 347 0.14 20.54 -1.27
CA THR A 347 0.09 22.00 -1.15
C THR A 347 1.48 22.58 -1.35
N THR A 348 1.60 23.49 -2.30
CA THR A 348 2.85 24.19 -2.63
C THR A 348 3.19 25.23 -1.57
N ALA A 349 4.48 25.43 -1.33
CA ALA A 349 5.03 26.38 -0.35
C ALA A 349 4.50 27.83 -0.47
N SER A 350 4.06 28.29 -1.65
CA SER A 350 3.41 29.59 -1.81
C SER A 350 2.04 29.70 -1.12
N ARG A 351 1.34 28.58 -0.87
CA ARG A 351 -0.04 28.55 -0.35
C ARG A 351 -0.14 28.40 1.17
N TYR A 352 0.98 28.28 1.87
CA TYR A 352 0.99 28.14 3.33
C TYR A 352 2.18 28.88 3.96
N THR A 353 1.98 29.38 5.18
CA THR A 353 3.03 30.06 5.96
C THR A 353 3.69 29.12 6.97
N THR A 354 2.87 28.31 7.63
CA THR A 354 3.29 27.34 8.64
C THR A 354 2.60 26.01 8.43
N VAL A 355 3.35 24.92 8.48
CA VAL A 355 2.79 23.57 8.52
C VAL A 355 2.25 23.32 9.94
N PRO A 356 0.98 22.92 10.12
CA PRO A 356 0.43 22.66 11.44
C PRO A 356 1.24 21.57 12.17
N SER A 357 1.67 21.83 13.41
CA SER A 357 2.44 20.87 14.21
C SER A 357 1.65 19.62 14.60
N ASN A 358 0.32 19.75 14.67
CA ASN A 358 -0.61 18.69 15.07
C ASN A 358 -1.21 17.93 13.87
N LEU A 359 -0.50 17.87 12.74
CA LEU A 359 -0.88 16.94 11.68
C LEU A 359 -0.81 15.53 12.25
N LYS A 360 -1.98 14.90 12.42
CA LYS A 360 -2.09 13.50 12.80
C LYS A 360 -1.51 12.68 11.66
N ASP A 361 -0.22 12.37 11.71
CA ASP A 361 0.44 11.32 10.93
C ASP A 361 -0.13 9.96 11.35
N THR A 362 -1.43 9.75 11.18
CA THR A 362 -2.08 8.47 11.46
C THR A 362 -1.63 7.40 10.45
N GLU A 363 -0.82 7.80 9.47
CA GLU A 363 -0.33 7.00 8.35
C GLU A 363 0.84 6.10 8.72
N VAL A 364 1.73 6.49 9.64
CA VAL A 364 3.02 5.80 9.75
C VAL A 364 3.51 5.51 11.18
N TYR A 365 3.06 6.26 12.21
CA TYR A 365 3.44 5.97 13.59
C TYR A 365 2.34 6.31 14.59
N PRO A 366 2.11 5.47 15.62
CA PRO A 366 1.41 5.93 16.80
C PRO A 366 2.23 7.04 17.47
N GLN A 367 1.60 8.15 17.82
CA GLN A 367 2.25 9.11 18.72
C GLN A 367 2.41 8.46 20.10
N PHE A 368 3.32 8.98 20.94
CA PHE A 368 3.45 8.50 22.33
C PHE A 368 2.11 8.55 23.10
N SER A 369 1.20 9.47 22.71
CA SER A 369 -0.17 9.56 23.21
C SER A 369 -1.09 8.40 22.81
N ASP A 370 -0.77 7.66 21.75
CA ASP A 370 -1.56 6.55 21.21
C ASP A 370 -1.15 5.18 21.79
N ILE A 371 -0.01 5.10 22.49
CA ILE A 371 0.50 3.86 23.10
C ILE A 371 -0.54 3.21 24.05
N PRO A 372 -1.25 3.95 24.92
CA PRO A 372 -2.32 3.36 25.74
C PRO A 372 -3.48 2.82 24.90
N SER A 373 -3.80 3.48 23.77
CA SER A 373 -4.85 3.02 22.84
C SER A 373 -4.44 1.74 22.10
N ILE A 374 -3.15 1.56 21.82
CA ILE A 374 -2.61 0.32 21.23
C ILE A 374 -2.65 -0.82 22.24
N ILE A 375 -2.26 -0.59 23.49
CA ILE A 375 -2.29 -1.60 24.55
C ILE A 375 -3.73 -2.05 24.84
N THR A 376 -4.68 -1.11 24.83
CA THR A 376 -6.11 -1.44 24.96
C THR A 376 -6.68 -2.12 23.71
N THR A 377 -6.16 -1.82 22.51
CA THR A 377 -6.50 -2.52 21.26
C THR A 377 -5.97 -3.96 21.27
N ILE A 378 -4.77 -4.20 21.81
CA ILE A 378 -4.22 -5.55 22.03
C ILE A 378 -5.12 -6.32 23.02
N ARG A 379 -5.68 -5.64 24.02
CA ARG A 379 -6.60 -6.25 25.01
C ARG A 379 -8.00 -6.51 24.45
N HIS A 380 -8.47 -5.70 23.49
CA HIS A 380 -9.80 -5.81 22.87
C HIS A 380 -9.77 -5.55 21.35
N PRO A 381 -9.26 -6.48 20.53
CA PRO A 381 -9.06 -6.28 19.08
C PRO A 381 -10.36 -6.13 18.27
N ARG A 382 -11.53 -6.38 18.87
CA ARG A 382 -12.80 -6.61 18.16
C ARG A 382 -13.52 -5.36 17.64
N ARG A 383 -13.27 -4.16 18.18
CA ARG A 383 -14.15 -2.98 17.90
C ARG A 383 -13.72 -2.08 16.73
N ARG A 384 -12.46 -2.12 16.28
CA ARG A 384 -11.96 -1.20 15.22
C ARG A 384 -11.56 -1.89 13.91
N ALA A 385 -11.53 -3.23 13.90
CA ALA A 385 -10.99 -4.00 12.78
C ALA A 385 -11.92 -4.05 11.56
N ILE A 386 -13.23 -4.22 11.79
CA ILE A 386 -14.17 -4.63 10.75
C ILE A 386 -14.95 -3.42 10.26
N SER A 387 -15.00 -3.28 8.93
CA SER A 387 -15.65 -2.18 8.24
C SER A 387 -16.41 -2.72 7.03
N ILE A 388 -17.58 -2.14 6.78
CA ILE A 388 -18.48 -2.53 5.70
C ILE A 388 -18.86 -1.25 4.95
N GLY A 389 -18.69 -1.26 3.63
CA GLY A 389 -18.95 -0.09 2.79
C GLY A 389 -17.67 0.53 2.19
N PRO A 390 -17.84 1.56 1.34
CA PRO A 390 -16.72 2.27 0.73
C PRO A 390 -15.90 3.01 1.79
N GLN A 391 -14.57 2.94 1.67
CA GLN A 391 -13.65 3.54 2.66
C GLN A 391 -12.75 4.61 2.05
N SER A 392 -12.56 4.56 0.74
CA SER A 392 -11.76 5.49 -0.05
C SER A 392 -12.58 6.13 -1.16
N GLU A 393 -12.06 7.19 -1.76
CA GLU A 393 -12.65 7.81 -2.94
C GLU A 393 -12.72 6.81 -4.10
N ALA A 394 -11.67 6.00 -4.30
CA ALA A 394 -11.64 4.96 -5.31
C ALA A 394 -12.78 3.92 -5.12
N ASP A 395 -13.05 3.51 -3.88
CA ASP A 395 -14.16 2.60 -3.57
C ASP A 395 -15.53 3.27 -3.77
N ALA A 396 -15.66 4.55 -3.44
CA ALA A 396 -16.89 5.30 -3.63
C ALA A 396 -17.24 5.39 -5.12
N TYR A 397 -16.27 5.78 -5.97
CA TYR A 397 -16.45 5.81 -7.42
C TYR A 397 -16.79 4.43 -7.98
N GLU A 398 -16.13 3.37 -7.51
CA GLU A 398 -16.41 2.01 -7.97
C GLU A 398 -17.80 1.53 -7.53
N THR A 399 -18.22 1.86 -6.32
CA THR A 399 -19.57 1.55 -5.81
C THR A 399 -20.65 2.26 -6.62
N LEU A 400 -20.45 3.53 -6.97
CA LEU A 400 -21.37 4.30 -7.80
C LEU A 400 -21.43 3.75 -9.23
N ALA A 401 -20.26 3.47 -9.84
CA ALA A 401 -20.17 2.87 -11.16
C ALA A 401 -20.85 1.49 -11.22
N TYR A 402 -20.74 0.71 -10.14
CA TYR A 402 -21.39 -0.58 -10.00
C TYR A 402 -22.93 -0.45 -9.91
N ARG A 403 -23.45 0.46 -9.06
CA ARG A 403 -24.89 0.72 -8.93
C ARG A 403 -25.51 1.22 -10.24
N GLU A 404 -24.80 2.08 -10.96
CA GLU A 404 -25.21 2.57 -12.27
C GLU A 404 -25.30 1.44 -13.31
N LYS A 405 -24.27 0.59 -13.39
CA LYS A 405 -24.27 -0.57 -14.28
C LYS A 405 -25.50 -1.47 -14.02
N ARG A 406 -25.79 -1.75 -12.75
CA ARG A 406 -26.99 -2.50 -12.35
C ARG A 406 -28.29 -1.83 -12.79
N ARG A 407 -28.41 -0.51 -12.63
CA ARG A 407 -29.61 0.24 -13.04
C ARG A 407 -29.84 0.11 -14.55
N ARG A 408 -28.75 0.18 -15.34
CA ARG A 408 -28.81 -0.01 -16.80
C ARG A 408 -29.22 -1.43 -17.17
N GLU A 409 -28.64 -2.43 -16.51
CA GLU A 409 -28.99 -3.83 -16.72
C GLU A 409 -30.47 -4.10 -16.39
N SER A 410 -31.00 -3.55 -15.28
CA SER A 410 -32.42 -3.68 -14.93
C SER A 410 -33.35 -3.01 -15.93
N LEU A 411 -32.97 -1.85 -16.48
CA LEU A 411 -33.75 -1.16 -17.51
C LEU A 411 -33.73 -1.94 -18.84
N SER A 412 -32.57 -2.50 -19.21
CA SER A 412 -32.45 -3.32 -20.43
C SER A 412 -33.14 -4.68 -20.32
N GLY A 413 -33.18 -5.26 -19.12
CA GLY A 413 -33.84 -6.53 -18.84
C GLY A 413 -35.37 -6.43 -18.87
N SER A 414 -35.93 -5.24 -18.63
CA SER A 414 -37.38 -5.00 -18.72
C SER A 414 -37.92 -5.01 -20.16
N ASN A 415 -37.05 -4.99 -21.18
CA ASN A 415 -37.42 -5.01 -22.60
C ASN A 415 -37.27 -6.39 -23.27
N ARG A 416 -37.00 -7.45 -22.49
CA ARG A 416 -37.17 -8.83 -22.98
C ARG A 416 -38.60 -9.24 -22.70
N ASP A 417 -39.50 -8.88 -23.62
CA ASP A 417 -40.80 -9.53 -23.72
C ASP A 417 -40.57 -11.04 -23.80
N PHE A 418 -41.10 -11.76 -22.82
CA PHE A 418 -41.27 -13.20 -22.93
C PHE A 418 -42.19 -13.45 -24.13
N PRO A 419 -41.87 -14.36 -25.06
CA PRO A 419 -42.89 -14.83 -25.98
C PRO A 419 -43.99 -15.46 -25.13
N SER A 420 -45.18 -14.88 -25.19
CA SER A 420 -46.39 -15.49 -24.65
C SER A 420 -46.64 -16.78 -25.41
N ASP A 421 -46.21 -17.91 -24.85
CA ASP A 421 -46.65 -19.23 -25.29
C ASP A 421 -48.14 -19.37 -24.98
N GLU A 422 -48.98 -18.96 -25.93
CA GLU A 422 -50.32 -19.51 -26.09
C GLU A 422 -50.17 -21.00 -26.47
N ASN A 423 -50.12 -21.87 -25.46
CA ASN A 423 -50.68 -23.21 -25.59
C ASN A 423 -50.91 -23.83 -24.21
N GLY A 424 -52.17 -23.90 -23.82
CA GLY A 424 -52.59 -24.47 -22.56
C GLY A 424 -52.33 -25.97 -22.47
N ARG A 425 -51.63 -26.38 -21.39
CA ARG A 425 -51.74 -27.69 -20.76
C ARG A 425 -51.46 -27.55 -19.25
N PRO A 426 -52.33 -28.06 -18.36
CA PRO A 426 -52.07 -28.06 -16.94
C PRO A 426 -51.20 -29.28 -16.62
N ASN A 427 -49.93 -29.08 -16.30
CA ASN A 427 -49.16 -30.12 -15.62
C ASN A 427 -48.46 -29.51 -14.42
N GLY A 428 -49.02 -29.78 -13.25
CA GLY A 428 -48.43 -29.48 -11.95
C GLY A 428 -47.17 -30.29 -11.75
N GLY A 429 -46.04 -29.71 -12.13
CA GLY A 429 -44.72 -30.11 -11.64
C GLY A 429 -44.35 -29.20 -10.48
N HIS A 430 -44.25 -29.75 -9.27
CA HIS A 430 -43.62 -29.08 -8.14
C HIS A 430 -42.18 -28.69 -8.55
N MET A 431 -41.96 -27.43 -8.94
CA MET A 431 -40.62 -26.86 -8.96
C MET A 431 -40.16 -26.80 -7.51
N LEU A 432 -39.34 -27.76 -7.10
CA LEU A 432 -38.52 -27.64 -5.91
C LEU A 432 -37.65 -26.39 -6.11
N SER A 433 -38.07 -25.29 -5.47
CA SER A 433 -37.28 -24.07 -5.34
C SER A 433 -35.99 -24.42 -4.60
N ARG A 434 -34.98 -24.87 -5.35
CA ARG A 434 -33.62 -25.07 -4.85
C ARG A 434 -33.21 -23.75 -4.23
N LYS A 435 -33.02 -23.72 -2.91
CA LYS A 435 -32.53 -22.52 -2.21
C LYS A 435 -31.25 -22.09 -2.95
N PRO A 436 -31.17 -20.85 -3.48
CA PRO A 436 -30.00 -20.41 -4.21
C PRO A 436 -28.78 -20.55 -3.30
N SER A 437 -27.69 -21.10 -3.83
CA SER A 437 -26.44 -21.20 -3.09
C SER A 437 -26.04 -19.81 -2.60
N LYS A 438 -25.35 -19.71 -1.46
CA LYS A 438 -24.84 -18.42 -1.00
C LYS A 438 -23.89 -17.78 -2.02
N LEU A 439 -23.17 -18.61 -2.78
CA LEU A 439 -22.38 -18.15 -3.93
C LEU A 439 -23.29 -17.52 -5.00
N ASP A 440 -24.39 -18.18 -5.39
CA ASP A 440 -25.37 -17.63 -6.34
C ASP A 440 -25.96 -16.31 -5.83
N GLN A 441 -26.10 -16.13 -4.51
CA GLN A 441 -26.53 -14.86 -3.92
C GLN A 441 -25.46 -13.77 -4.06
N TYR A 442 -24.18 -14.08 -3.85
CA TYR A 442 -23.08 -13.13 -4.05
C TYR A 442 -22.84 -12.81 -5.53
N GLU A 443 -22.92 -13.81 -6.42
CA GLU A 443 -22.90 -13.62 -7.88
C GLU A 443 -24.10 -12.78 -8.31
N HIS A 444 -25.30 -13.07 -7.80
CA HIS A 444 -26.46 -12.23 -8.02
C HIS A 444 -26.26 -10.82 -7.45
N MET A 445 -25.61 -10.64 -6.29
CA MET A 445 -25.28 -9.33 -5.72
C MET A 445 -24.31 -8.54 -6.60
N MET A 446 -23.42 -9.21 -7.35
CA MET A 446 -22.38 -8.64 -8.22
C MET A 446 -22.77 -8.59 -9.72
N GLY A 447 -23.89 -9.21 -10.10
CA GLY A 447 -24.31 -9.42 -11.49
C GLY A 447 -23.61 -10.63 -12.11
N THR A 448 -24.33 -11.43 -12.90
CA THR A 448 -23.78 -12.61 -13.60
C THR A 448 -22.86 -12.18 -14.74
N GLY A 449 -21.62 -11.81 -14.42
CA GLY A 449 -20.58 -11.53 -15.39
C GLY A 449 -20.03 -12.83 -16.00
N SER A 450 -20.64 -13.30 -17.08
CA SER A 450 -20.05 -14.37 -17.91
C SER A 450 -18.95 -13.78 -18.81
N PRO A 451 -17.77 -14.42 -18.96
CA PRO A 451 -16.65 -13.90 -19.75
C PRO A 451 -16.83 -14.08 -21.27
N SER A 452 -18.04 -14.35 -21.75
CA SER A 452 -18.29 -14.30 -23.19
C SER A 452 -18.24 -12.86 -23.63
N ALA A 453 -17.15 -12.50 -24.30
CA ALA A 453 -17.08 -11.35 -25.17
C ALA A 453 -18.28 -11.40 -26.12
N SER A 454 -19.33 -10.64 -25.81
CA SER A 454 -20.22 -10.13 -26.84
C SER A 454 -19.40 -9.10 -27.62
N MET A 455 -18.60 -9.61 -28.58
CA MET A 455 -18.27 -8.85 -29.76
C MET A 455 -19.60 -8.37 -30.32
N VAL A 456 -19.85 -7.07 -30.18
CA VAL A 456 -20.84 -6.40 -31.00
C VAL A 456 -20.23 -6.41 -32.39
N GLU A 457 -20.61 -7.38 -33.21
CA GLU A 457 -20.41 -7.27 -34.65
C GLU A 457 -21.16 -6.00 -35.09
N GLU A 458 -20.42 -5.07 -35.69
CA GLU A 458 -20.98 -3.93 -36.40
C GLU A 458 -21.75 -4.47 -37.61
N ASP A 459 -23.03 -4.78 -37.43
CA ASP A 459 -23.91 -5.07 -38.55
C ASP A 459 -24.31 -3.74 -39.23
N SER A 460 -23.68 -3.49 -40.36
CA SER A 460 -23.66 -2.21 -41.06
C SER A 460 -24.90 -2.01 -41.95
N ASN A 461 -26.13 -2.07 -41.41
CA ASN A 461 -27.35 -1.81 -42.21
C ASN A 461 -28.61 -1.42 -41.41
N ILE A 462 -28.59 -0.31 -40.65
CA ILE A 462 -29.82 0.34 -40.16
C ILE A 462 -29.79 1.85 -40.46
N PRO A 463 -30.84 2.45 -41.06
CA PRO A 463 -30.85 3.87 -41.40
C PRO A 463 -30.93 4.76 -40.16
N ARG A 464 -30.21 5.88 -40.19
CA ARG A 464 -30.25 6.96 -39.18
C ARG A 464 -31.67 7.48 -38.98
N SER A 465 -32.27 7.25 -37.81
CA SER A 465 -33.44 8.01 -37.35
C SER A 465 -33.33 8.40 -35.87
N SER A 466 -33.34 9.72 -35.67
CA SER A 466 -33.51 10.51 -34.44
C SER A 466 -32.46 10.42 -33.31
N PRO A 467 -31.93 11.57 -32.83
CA PRO A 467 -31.12 11.61 -31.62
C PRO A 467 -31.98 11.29 -30.41
N LEU A 468 -31.60 10.26 -29.66
CA LEU A 468 -32.14 9.99 -28.32
C LEU A 468 -32.01 11.26 -27.46
N PRO A 469 -33.04 11.63 -26.68
CA PRO A 469 -32.93 12.78 -25.78
C PRO A 469 -31.80 12.52 -24.76
N PRO A 470 -31.05 13.56 -24.36
CA PRO A 470 -30.00 13.41 -23.36
C PRO A 470 -30.60 12.83 -22.07
N PRO A 471 -29.88 11.92 -21.38
CA PRO A 471 -30.42 11.28 -20.18
C PRO A 471 -30.78 12.35 -19.15
N GLN A 472 -32.05 12.35 -18.72
CA GLN A 472 -32.50 13.14 -17.58
C GLN A 472 -31.73 12.67 -16.36
N TYR A 473 -30.80 13.51 -15.91
CA TYR A 473 -30.04 13.30 -14.69
C TYR A 473 -30.97 13.62 -13.52
N ASP A 474 -31.53 12.57 -12.93
CA ASP A 474 -32.50 12.69 -11.85
C ASP A 474 -31.81 13.21 -10.57
N GLY A 475 -32.42 14.16 -9.85
CA GLY A 475 -31.83 14.82 -8.67
C GLY A 475 -31.48 13.85 -7.52
N THR A 476 -32.03 12.65 -7.57
CA THR A 476 -31.74 11.48 -6.74
C THR A 476 -30.28 11.03 -6.85
N SER A 477 -29.71 10.94 -8.07
CA SER A 477 -28.32 10.48 -8.28
C SER A 477 -27.29 11.38 -7.61
N ARG A 478 -27.48 12.70 -7.64
CA ARG A 478 -26.56 13.67 -7.02
C ARG A 478 -26.62 13.62 -5.49
N THR A 479 -27.76 13.22 -4.93
CA THR A 479 -27.96 13.07 -3.48
C THR A 479 -27.29 11.78 -3.00
N GLU A 480 -27.46 10.68 -3.74
CA GLU A 480 -26.77 9.40 -3.48
C GLU A 480 -25.25 9.52 -3.54
N GLU A 481 -24.70 10.25 -4.53
CA GLU A 481 -23.26 10.51 -4.61
C GLU A 481 -22.76 11.24 -3.37
N LYS A 482 -23.43 12.34 -2.97
CA LYS A 482 -23.07 13.10 -1.77
C LYS A 482 -23.14 12.24 -0.51
N GLU A 483 -24.13 11.35 -0.41
CA GLU A 483 -24.27 10.45 0.73
C GLU A 483 -23.10 9.47 0.83
N VAL A 484 -22.73 8.80 -0.28
CA VAL A 484 -21.58 7.86 -0.32
C VAL A 484 -20.28 8.58 0.04
N PHE A 485 -20.02 9.76 -0.53
CA PHE A 485 -18.82 10.55 -0.23
C PHE A 485 -18.83 11.19 1.17
N SER A 486 -19.98 11.29 1.83
CA SER A 486 -20.05 11.80 3.22
C SER A 486 -19.59 10.76 4.25
N GLN A 487 -19.67 9.48 3.90
CA GLN A 487 -19.32 8.36 4.79
C GLN A 487 -17.82 8.01 4.75
N ILE A 488 -17.09 8.45 3.73
CA ILE A 488 -15.66 8.16 3.59
C ILE A 488 -14.79 9.10 4.43
N LYS A 489 -13.68 8.58 4.93
CA LYS A 489 -12.67 9.39 5.61
C LYS A 489 -11.94 10.23 4.56
N LYS A 490 -12.01 11.56 4.68
CA LYS A 490 -11.25 12.45 3.80
C LYS A 490 -9.74 12.26 4.00
N PRO A 491 -8.96 12.17 2.91
CA PRO A 491 -7.51 12.19 3.00
C PRO A 491 -7.01 13.47 3.66
N ARG A 492 -5.86 13.40 4.33
CA ARG A 492 -5.25 14.57 4.96
C ARG A 492 -4.61 15.46 3.90
N VAL A 493 -4.51 16.76 4.19
CA VAL A 493 -3.71 17.68 3.38
C VAL A 493 -2.23 17.35 3.57
N ARG A 494 -1.47 17.24 2.46
CA ARG A 494 -0.03 16.98 2.45
C ARG A 494 0.71 18.18 1.89
N TYR A 495 1.87 18.49 2.43
CA TYR A 495 2.68 19.64 2.02
C TYR A 495 3.91 19.18 1.24
N ASP A 496 4.32 19.93 0.22
CA ASP A 496 5.50 19.63 -0.60
C ASP A 496 6.80 19.43 0.22
N VAL A 497 6.99 20.21 1.28
CA VAL A 497 8.12 20.08 2.23
C VAL A 497 8.12 18.74 2.97
N GLU A 498 6.99 18.04 3.09
CA GLU A 498 6.93 16.73 3.74
C GLU A 498 7.73 15.68 2.98
N VAL A 499 7.83 15.79 1.65
CA VAL A 499 8.59 14.83 0.82
C VAL A 499 10.06 14.83 1.21
N VAL A 500 10.68 16.01 1.25
CA VAL A 500 12.09 16.17 1.68
C VAL A 500 12.25 15.88 3.17
N THR A 501 11.29 16.32 3.99
CA THR A 501 11.30 16.03 5.43
C THR A 501 11.34 14.52 5.68
N LYS A 502 10.49 13.74 5.01
CA LYS A 502 10.49 12.28 5.10
C LYS A 502 11.84 11.73 4.66
N LEU A 503 12.29 12.05 3.45
CA LEU A 503 13.56 11.53 2.92
C LEU A 503 14.72 11.73 3.92
N VAL A 504 14.87 12.93 4.49
CA VAL A 504 15.92 13.24 5.47
C VAL A 504 15.72 12.51 6.80
N VAL A 505 14.49 12.50 7.34
CA VAL A 505 14.20 11.83 8.62
C VAL A 505 14.49 10.34 8.52
N TYR A 506 14.01 9.68 7.47
CA TYR A 506 14.17 8.24 7.26
C TYR A 506 15.62 7.85 6.92
N ALA A 507 16.34 8.67 6.17
CA ALA A 507 17.78 8.48 5.94
C ALA A 507 18.56 8.55 7.26
N GLY A 508 18.24 9.52 8.11
CA GLY A 508 18.88 9.67 9.41
C GLY A 508 18.60 8.53 10.39
N MET A 509 17.40 7.94 10.39
CA MET A 509 17.06 6.81 11.26
C MET A 509 18.00 5.62 11.05
N MET A 510 18.24 5.24 9.80
CA MET A 510 19.12 4.11 9.48
C MET A 510 20.60 4.46 9.57
N ASN A 511 20.97 5.70 9.24
CA ASN A 511 22.36 6.15 9.42
C ASN A 511 22.73 6.11 10.91
N LEU A 512 21.83 6.52 11.81
CA LEU A 512 22.03 6.41 13.25
C LEU A 512 22.22 4.94 13.66
N SER A 513 21.42 4.02 13.11
CA SER A 513 21.59 2.57 13.33
C SER A 513 22.95 2.02 12.88
N LEU A 514 23.63 2.71 11.96
CA LEU A 514 24.92 2.32 11.39
C LEU A 514 26.11 3.04 12.04
N VAL A 515 25.96 4.28 12.52
CA VAL A 515 27.09 5.17 12.86
C VAL A 515 27.23 5.41 14.36
N ARG A 516 28.46 5.15 14.86
CA ARG A 516 29.24 5.73 15.99
C ARG A 516 28.56 6.10 17.32
N TYR A 517 27.39 6.72 17.33
CA TYR A 517 26.74 7.23 18.55
C TYR A 517 26.43 6.13 19.58
N PHE A 518 26.19 4.90 19.11
CA PHE A 518 25.86 3.76 19.98
C PHE A 518 27.05 3.23 20.79
N THR A 519 28.27 3.29 20.24
CA THR A 519 29.46 2.62 20.79
C THR A 519 30.36 3.54 21.62
N GLU A 520 30.32 4.86 21.40
CA GLU A 520 31.07 5.83 22.23
C GLU A 520 30.22 6.43 23.37
N SER A 521 28.91 6.63 23.17
CA SER A 521 28.04 7.19 24.23
C SER A 521 27.71 6.18 25.33
N SER A 522 27.93 4.88 25.08
CA SER A 522 27.83 3.81 26.07
C SER A 522 29.20 3.53 26.69
N LEU A 523 29.66 4.47 27.51
CA LEU A 523 30.62 4.18 28.59
C LEU A 523 30.19 2.95 29.44
N ILE A 524 28.92 2.56 29.34
CA ILE A 524 28.26 1.41 30.00
C ILE A 524 28.59 0.05 29.34
N LEU A 525 29.09 0.01 28.10
CA LEU A 525 29.37 -1.25 27.37
C LEU A 525 30.86 -1.56 27.15
N ARG A 526 31.76 -0.69 27.60
CA ARG A 526 33.22 -0.92 27.58
C ARG A 526 33.80 -1.44 28.91
N ILE A 527 32.96 -1.87 29.86
CA ILE A 527 33.35 -2.54 31.10
C ILE A 527 32.68 -3.91 31.20
#